data_AF-A0A3B4ZD17-F1
#
_entry.id   AF-A0A3B4ZD17-F1
#
_cell.length_a   1.000
_cell.length_b   1.000
_cell.length_c   1.000
_cell.angle_alpha   90.00
_cell.angle_beta   90.00
_cell.angle_gamma   90.00
#
_symmetry.space_group_name_H-M   'P 1'
#
loop_
_entity.id
_entity.type
_entity.pdbx_description
1 polymer ?
#
loop_
_entity_poly.entity_id
_entity_poly.type
_entity_poly.pdbx_seq_one_letter_code
_entity_poly.pdbx_strand_id
1 'polypeptide(L)'
;MKKIFSFTKKKKHPSGTPDNGSVLSVGYELKDKDLGKVHKASSLGDLAKLKQLAKKNDINQLDKENRTALHIACASGHGEVVQFLVESKAKLNLCDNQNRSALMKAVQGQHEHCVNILLENHAEPNLVDINGNTALHLAANIPSISTAVLLLQHGAEINSQNKEGFTPLTVAVREDHIEMTEFLLKEGADVNFMDQDRRSPLMIAAGNGQINMVRLLLQFDADITLKDTKGWSADDYAGMNGHHPCSLLISEHGTQRNDGASLSLQGPSNKKKKMSSQDMEAGFSLGGPATDKDGKEFSLQCKLTNVNINVSVHY
;
A
#
# COMPACT_ATOMS: atom_id res chain seq x y z
N MET A 1 -37.36 11.69 -50.46
CA MET A 1 -38.38 11.89 -49.39
C MET A 1 -38.50 10.58 -48.61
N LYS A 2 -38.01 10.55 -47.36
CA LYS A 2 -38.77 10.50 -46.10
C LYS A 2 -39.33 9.11 -45.72
N LYS A 3 -38.65 8.51 -44.72
CA LYS A 3 -39.11 7.67 -43.58
C LYS A 3 -39.83 6.34 -43.96
N ILE A 4 -39.77 5.26 -43.19
CA ILE A 4 -40.08 5.09 -41.76
C ILE A 4 -39.49 3.72 -41.33
N PHE A 5 -38.80 3.61 -40.20
CA PHE A 5 -39.06 2.55 -39.21
C PHE A 5 -38.50 2.99 -37.85
N SER A 6 -39.44 3.10 -36.92
CA SER A 6 -39.30 3.41 -35.51
C SER A 6 -38.80 2.20 -34.73
N PHE A 7 -37.82 2.40 -33.85
CA PHE A 7 -37.63 1.51 -32.70
C PHE A 7 -37.50 2.32 -31.41
N THR A 8 -38.25 1.82 -30.44
CA THR A 8 -38.59 2.40 -29.16
C THR A 8 -37.43 2.33 -28.17
N LYS A 9 -37.26 3.42 -27.43
CA LYS A 9 -36.40 3.50 -26.24
C LYS A 9 -36.87 2.49 -25.19
N LYS A 10 -35.99 1.61 -24.74
CA LYS A 10 -36.02 1.07 -23.37
C LYS A 10 -34.85 1.66 -22.60
N LYS A 11 -35.18 2.56 -21.66
CA LYS A 11 -34.26 3.02 -20.61
C LYS A 11 -33.93 1.83 -19.71
N LYS A 12 -32.66 1.44 -19.64
CA LYS A 12 -32.10 0.70 -18.51
C LYS A 12 -31.48 1.74 -17.57
N HIS A 13 -31.88 1.69 -16.31
CA HIS A 13 -31.20 2.42 -15.24
C HIS A 13 -29.77 1.87 -15.10
N PRO A 14 -28.72 2.70 -15.07
CA PRO A 14 -27.42 2.27 -14.60
C PRO A 14 -27.43 2.33 -13.07
N SER A 15 -27.43 1.16 -12.42
CA SER A 15 -26.99 1.04 -11.04
C SER A 15 -25.49 1.31 -11.03
N GLY A 16 -25.09 2.48 -10.53
CA GLY A 16 -23.71 2.90 -10.45
C GLY A 16 -22.97 2.15 -9.36
N THR A 17 -21.95 1.39 -9.76
CA THR A 17 -20.70 1.30 -9.02
C THR A 17 -19.65 1.96 -9.90
N PRO A 18 -18.82 2.88 -9.38
CA PRO A 18 -17.69 3.35 -10.15
C PRO A 18 -16.70 2.19 -10.24
N ASP A 19 -16.61 1.59 -11.42
CA ASP A 19 -15.44 0.82 -11.83
C ASP A 19 -14.23 1.77 -11.76
N ASN A 20 -13.59 1.82 -10.59
CA ASN A 20 -12.17 2.19 -10.50
C ASN A 20 -11.39 0.99 -11.04
N GLY A 21 -11.47 0.78 -12.35
CA GLY A 21 -10.61 -0.14 -13.05
C GLY A 21 -9.16 0.21 -12.71
N SER A 22 -8.41 -0.77 -12.20
CA SER A 22 -6.98 -0.66 -11.89
C SER A 22 -6.23 -0.13 -13.12
N VAL A 23 -5.99 1.20 -13.17
CA VAL A 23 -5.29 1.92 -14.26
C VAL A 23 -3.77 1.70 -14.17
N LEU A 24 -3.31 0.55 -13.65
CA LEU A 24 -1.89 0.30 -13.41
C LEU A 24 -1.32 -0.88 -14.23
N SER A 25 -2.16 -1.67 -14.91
CA SER A 25 -1.71 -2.78 -15.77
C SER A 25 -1.42 -2.39 -17.24
N VAL A 26 -1.08 -1.12 -17.52
CA VAL A 26 -0.68 -0.75 -18.88
C VAL A 26 0.83 -0.91 -19.02
N GLY A 27 1.24 -1.95 -19.74
CA GLY A 27 2.64 -2.16 -20.13
C GLY A 27 3.26 -0.87 -20.68
N TYR A 28 4.53 -0.64 -20.36
CA TYR A 28 5.23 0.57 -20.77
C TYR A 28 5.52 0.53 -22.28
N GLU A 29 4.66 1.16 -23.08
CA GLU A 29 4.83 1.25 -24.53
C GLU A 29 5.63 2.50 -24.93
N LEU A 30 6.84 2.28 -25.46
CA LEU A 30 7.71 3.35 -25.95
C LEU A 30 7.29 3.78 -27.36
N LYS A 31 7.09 5.10 -27.56
CA LYS A 31 6.82 5.66 -28.89
C LYS A 31 8.13 6.03 -29.60
N ASP A 32 8.55 5.21 -30.57
CA ASP A 32 9.84 5.31 -31.28
C ASP A 32 10.10 6.64 -32.01
N LYS A 33 9.05 7.38 -32.41
CA LYS A 33 9.17 8.51 -33.35
C LYS A 33 9.82 9.76 -32.76
N ASP A 34 9.98 9.84 -31.44
CA ASP A 34 10.47 11.03 -30.75
C ASP A 34 11.80 10.83 -30.00
N LEU A 35 12.42 9.64 -30.09
CA LEU A 35 13.63 9.34 -29.34
C LEU A 35 14.89 9.94 -29.97
N GLY A 36 15.69 10.62 -29.14
CA GLY A 36 17.05 11.06 -29.49
C GLY A 36 17.97 9.88 -29.81
N LYS A 37 19.15 10.15 -30.39
CA LYS A 37 20.08 9.08 -30.82
C LYS A 37 20.53 8.18 -29.66
N VAL A 38 20.79 8.77 -28.49
CA VAL A 38 21.21 8.05 -27.27
C VAL A 38 20.07 7.18 -26.74
N HIS A 39 18.86 7.75 -26.63
CA HIS A 39 17.66 7.03 -26.22
C HIS A 39 17.33 5.87 -27.14
N LYS A 40 17.41 6.08 -28.46
CA LYS A 40 17.14 5.02 -29.45
C LYS A 40 18.16 3.89 -29.38
N ALA A 41 19.45 4.20 -29.21
CA ALA A 41 20.47 3.17 -29.00
C ALA A 41 20.17 2.35 -27.73
N SER A 42 19.75 3.02 -26.67
CA SER A 42 19.38 2.38 -25.40
C SER A 42 18.13 1.51 -25.53
N SER A 43 17.11 1.99 -26.24
CA SER A 43 15.85 1.25 -26.50
C SER A 43 16.07 -0.04 -27.29
N LEU A 44 17.06 -0.05 -28.18
CA LEU A 44 17.39 -1.19 -29.02
C LEU A 44 18.43 -2.14 -28.38
N GLY A 45 18.97 -1.80 -27.21
CA GLY A 45 20.06 -2.56 -26.60
C GLY A 45 21.39 -2.46 -27.36
N ASP A 46 21.55 -1.46 -28.25
CA ASP A 46 22.76 -1.29 -29.07
C ASP A 46 23.89 -0.66 -28.25
N LEU A 47 24.54 -1.50 -27.44
CA LEU A 47 25.61 -1.12 -26.54
C LEU A 47 26.80 -0.51 -27.30
N ALA A 48 27.15 -1.06 -28.47
CA ALA A 48 28.30 -0.59 -29.24
C ALA A 48 28.09 0.85 -29.73
N LYS A 49 26.90 1.13 -30.27
CA LYS A 49 26.54 2.49 -30.69
C LYS A 49 26.38 3.42 -29.51
N LEU A 50 25.79 2.97 -28.40
CA LEU A 50 25.66 3.78 -27.20
C LEU A 50 27.04 4.20 -26.65
N LYS A 51 28.01 3.29 -26.59
CA LYS A 51 29.41 3.60 -26.22
C LYS A 51 30.04 4.65 -27.13
N GLN A 52 29.76 4.63 -28.42
CA GLN A 52 30.25 5.65 -29.35
C GLN A 52 29.56 7.01 -29.12
N LEU A 53 28.24 7.00 -28.89
CA LEU A 53 27.46 8.21 -28.64
C LEU A 53 27.82 8.86 -27.31
N ALA A 54 28.08 8.08 -26.26
CA ALA A 54 28.46 8.56 -24.92
C ALA A 54 29.76 9.39 -24.93
N LYS A 55 30.65 9.20 -25.91
CA LYS A 55 31.87 10.02 -26.05
C LYS A 55 31.60 11.46 -26.48
N LYS A 56 30.44 11.73 -27.08
CA LYS A 56 30.10 13.02 -27.72
C LYS A 56 28.81 13.65 -27.18
N ASN A 57 28.03 12.92 -26.40
CA ASN A 57 26.74 13.35 -25.89
C ASN A 57 26.71 13.17 -24.37
N ASP A 58 25.95 14.01 -23.68
CA ASP A 58 25.68 13.82 -22.26
C ASP A 58 24.88 12.53 -22.04
N ILE A 59 25.39 11.65 -21.18
CA ILE A 59 24.75 10.38 -20.81
C ILE A 59 23.38 10.61 -20.13
N ASN A 60 23.21 11.78 -19.52
CA ASN A 60 21.98 12.21 -18.83
C ASN A 60 21.07 13.06 -19.71
N GLN A 61 21.32 13.13 -21.02
CA GLN A 61 20.46 13.86 -21.95
C GLN A 61 19.01 13.40 -21.81
N LEU A 62 18.11 14.38 -21.70
CA LEU A 62 16.67 14.17 -21.58
C LEU A 62 15.99 14.17 -22.94
N ASP A 63 14.98 13.32 -23.10
CA ASP A 63 14.02 13.42 -24.22
C ASP A 63 12.86 14.36 -23.87
N LYS A 64 11.83 14.42 -24.74
CA LYS A 64 10.64 15.26 -24.54
C LYS A 64 9.79 14.87 -23.32
N GLU A 65 9.96 13.64 -22.82
CA GLU A 65 9.27 13.11 -21.65
C GLU A 65 10.13 13.21 -20.37
N ASN A 66 11.26 13.95 -20.43
CA ASN A 66 12.28 14.02 -19.37
C ASN A 66 12.91 12.68 -19.03
N ARG A 67 12.96 11.73 -19.97
CA ARG A 67 13.61 10.44 -19.76
C ARG A 67 15.07 10.51 -20.17
N THR A 68 15.93 9.86 -19.40
CA THR A 68 17.32 9.58 -19.79
C THR A 68 17.43 8.29 -20.58
N ALA A 69 18.59 8.03 -21.18
CA ALA A 69 18.97 6.75 -21.74
C ALA A 69 18.73 5.56 -20.77
N LEU A 70 19.00 5.79 -19.47
CA LEU A 70 18.85 4.81 -18.41
C LEU A 70 17.38 4.42 -18.20
N HIS A 71 16.46 5.38 -18.18
CA HIS A 71 15.02 5.09 -18.10
C HIS A 71 14.57 4.16 -19.23
N ILE A 72 15.02 4.43 -20.45
CA ILE A 72 14.66 3.67 -21.64
C ILE A 72 15.23 2.24 -21.55
N ALA A 73 16.53 2.11 -21.22
CA ALA A 73 17.18 0.82 -21.08
C ALA A 73 16.53 -0.06 -20.00
N CYS A 74 16.23 0.53 -18.83
CA CYS A 74 15.55 -0.15 -17.74
C CYS A 74 14.14 -0.59 -18.11
N ALA A 75 13.38 0.24 -18.83
CA ALA A 75 12.04 -0.13 -19.25
C ALA A 75 12.02 -1.23 -20.33
N SER A 76 13.06 -1.29 -21.16
CA SER A 76 13.23 -2.31 -22.21
C SER A 76 13.97 -3.57 -21.74
N GLY A 77 14.51 -3.58 -20.52
CA GLY A 77 15.20 -4.75 -19.95
C GLY A 77 16.62 -4.98 -20.45
N HIS A 78 17.27 -3.96 -21.02
CA HIS A 78 18.60 -4.09 -21.62
C HIS A 78 19.70 -3.98 -20.56
N GLY A 79 19.88 -5.03 -19.76
CA GLY A 79 20.79 -5.06 -18.61
C GLY A 79 22.23 -4.65 -18.92
N GLU A 80 22.80 -5.09 -20.05
CA GLU A 80 24.16 -4.69 -20.47
C GLU A 80 24.28 -3.18 -20.72
N VAL A 81 23.23 -2.58 -21.27
CA VAL A 81 23.16 -1.12 -21.46
C VAL A 81 23.03 -0.42 -20.11
N VAL A 82 22.18 -0.93 -19.21
CA VAL A 82 22.03 -0.39 -17.84
C VAL A 82 23.37 -0.43 -17.11
N GLN A 83 24.07 -1.56 -17.14
CA GLN A 83 25.39 -1.73 -16.53
C GLN A 83 26.39 -0.68 -17.05
N PHE A 84 26.49 -0.53 -18.38
CA PHE A 84 27.38 0.46 -18.98
C PHE A 84 27.03 1.91 -18.58
N LEU A 85 25.74 2.25 -18.53
CA LEU A 85 25.28 3.59 -18.15
C LEU A 85 25.65 3.89 -16.69
N VAL A 86 25.50 2.91 -15.80
CA VAL A 86 25.87 3.00 -14.38
C VAL A 86 27.39 3.15 -14.21
N GLU A 87 28.19 2.32 -14.90
CA GLU A 87 29.66 2.43 -14.92
C GLU A 87 30.13 3.80 -15.45
N SER A 88 29.38 4.36 -16.40
CA SER A 88 29.59 5.71 -16.95
C SER A 88 29.09 6.84 -16.05
N LYS A 89 28.72 6.54 -14.79
CA LYS A 89 28.25 7.51 -13.79
C LYS A 89 26.99 8.28 -14.21
N ALA A 90 26.06 7.62 -14.90
CA ALA A 90 24.72 8.17 -15.12
C ALA A 90 24.02 8.48 -13.79
N LYS A 91 23.21 9.54 -13.76
CA LYS A 91 22.42 9.92 -12.59
C LYS A 91 21.22 8.98 -12.47
N LEU A 92 21.21 8.12 -11.45
CA LEU A 92 20.20 7.06 -11.29
C LEU A 92 18.83 7.60 -10.84
N ASN A 93 18.83 8.70 -10.10
CA ASN A 93 17.65 9.25 -9.40
C ASN A 93 16.98 10.41 -10.15
N LEU A 94 17.30 10.61 -11.44
CA LEU A 94 16.51 11.52 -12.27
C LEU A 94 15.12 10.93 -12.51
N CYS A 95 14.11 11.78 -12.59
CA CYS A 95 12.73 11.39 -12.81
C CYS A 95 12.19 11.93 -14.14
N ASP A 96 11.32 11.15 -14.77
CA ASP A 96 10.58 11.56 -15.97
C ASP A 96 9.38 12.48 -15.66
N ASN A 97 8.59 12.83 -16.67
CA ASN A 97 7.39 13.67 -16.51
C ASN A 97 6.29 13.07 -15.62
N GLN A 98 6.38 11.79 -15.28
CA GLN A 98 5.48 11.10 -14.35
C GLN A 98 6.14 10.89 -12.99
N ASN A 99 7.22 11.62 -12.73
CA ASN A 99 8.07 11.52 -11.56
C ASN A 99 8.62 10.10 -11.35
N ARG A 100 8.74 9.28 -12.40
CA ARG A 100 9.23 7.91 -12.31
C ARG A 100 10.73 7.88 -12.53
N SER A 101 11.46 7.21 -11.64
CA SER A 101 12.88 6.93 -11.79
C SER A 101 13.14 5.74 -12.73
N ALA A 102 14.40 5.53 -13.12
CA ALA A 102 14.78 4.35 -13.90
C ALA A 102 14.52 3.03 -13.15
N LEU A 103 14.66 3.01 -11.82
CA LEU A 103 14.32 1.86 -10.98
C LEU A 103 12.83 1.51 -11.11
N MET A 104 11.95 2.50 -11.04
CA MET A 104 10.51 2.26 -11.22
C MET A 104 10.19 1.72 -12.62
N LYS A 105 10.89 2.17 -13.66
CA LYS A 105 10.75 1.61 -15.01
C LYS A 105 11.17 0.15 -15.08
N ALA A 106 12.29 -0.21 -14.43
CA ALA A 106 12.75 -1.60 -14.37
C ALA A 106 11.73 -2.49 -13.63
N VAL A 107 11.19 -2.02 -12.49
CA VAL A 107 10.16 -2.74 -11.73
C VAL A 107 8.89 -2.94 -12.57
N GLN A 108 8.37 -1.89 -13.21
CA GLN A 108 7.17 -1.99 -14.05
C GLN A 108 7.35 -2.88 -15.27
N GLY A 109 8.56 -2.91 -15.83
CA GLY A 109 8.93 -3.84 -16.90
C GLY A 109 9.24 -5.26 -16.42
N GLN A 110 9.21 -5.52 -15.11
CA GLN A 110 9.57 -6.80 -14.48
C GLN A 110 11.00 -7.25 -14.81
N HIS A 111 11.91 -6.29 -15.00
CA HIS A 111 13.29 -6.54 -15.40
C HIS A 111 14.18 -6.64 -14.17
N GLU A 112 14.08 -7.76 -13.45
CA GLU A 112 14.79 -8.01 -12.18
C GLU A 112 16.31 -7.75 -12.27
N HIS A 113 16.95 -8.16 -13.37
CA HIS A 113 18.38 -7.91 -13.56
C HIS A 113 18.72 -6.41 -13.59
N CYS A 114 17.87 -5.58 -14.20
CA CYS A 114 18.04 -4.13 -14.20
C CYS A 114 17.77 -3.53 -12.81
N VAL A 115 16.76 -4.05 -12.08
CA VAL A 115 16.49 -3.67 -10.68
C VAL A 115 17.72 -3.92 -9.83
N ASN A 116 18.29 -5.12 -9.91
CA ASN A 116 19.48 -5.50 -9.16
C ASN A 116 20.68 -4.59 -9.46
N ILE A 117 21.01 -4.34 -10.73
CA ILE A 117 22.11 -3.43 -11.10
C ILE A 117 21.93 -2.04 -10.48
N LEU A 118 20.72 -1.49 -10.54
CA LEU A 118 20.44 -0.15 -10.02
C LEU A 118 20.58 -0.08 -8.49
N LEU A 119 20.02 -1.06 -7.78
CA LEU A 119 20.04 -1.09 -6.32
C LEU A 119 21.46 -1.32 -5.76
N GLU A 120 22.22 -2.23 -6.35
CA GLU A 120 23.64 -2.44 -6.02
C GLU A 120 24.50 -1.18 -6.25
N ASN A 121 24.02 -0.24 -7.06
CA ASN A 121 24.66 1.06 -7.30
C ASN A 121 23.94 2.23 -6.61
N HIS A 122 23.20 1.94 -5.54
CA HIS A 122 22.58 2.92 -4.64
C HIS A 122 21.52 3.82 -5.31
N ALA A 123 20.74 3.27 -6.26
CA ALA A 123 19.50 3.94 -6.69
C ALA A 123 18.53 4.06 -5.51
N GLU A 124 17.86 5.21 -5.37
CA GLU A 124 16.94 5.49 -4.25
C GLU A 124 15.61 4.74 -4.46
N PRO A 125 15.26 3.74 -3.62
CA PRO A 125 14.03 2.97 -3.77
C PRO A 125 12.77 3.73 -3.34
N ASN A 126 12.90 4.79 -2.53
CA ASN A 126 11.77 5.50 -1.93
C ASN A 126 11.36 6.78 -2.68
N LEU A 127 11.91 7.02 -3.88
CA LEU A 127 11.32 8.01 -4.79
C LEU A 127 9.86 7.64 -5.07
N VAL A 128 9.04 8.64 -5.37
CA VAL A 128 7.60 8.47 -5.61
C VAL A 128 7.18 8.98 -6.97
N ASP A 129 6.28 8.27 -7.66
CA ASP A 129 5.68 8.75 -8.91
C ASP A 129 4.64 9.86 -8.65
N ILE A 130 3.99 10.35 -9.72
CA ILE A 130 2.93 11.38 -9.61
C ILE A 130 1.74 10.96 -8.73
N ASN A 131 1.54 9.67 -8.46
CA ASN A 131 0.48 9.14 -7.60
C ASN A 131 1.00 8.84 -6.18
N GLY A 132 2.27 9.16 -5.88
CA GLY A 132 2.88 8.85 -4.59
C GLY A 132 3.37 7.40 -4.46
N ASN A 133 3.34 6.60 -5.53
CA ASN A 133 3.77 5.21 -5.45
C ASN A 133 5.30 5.13 -5.44
N THR A 134 5.86 4.40 -4.47
CA THR A 134 7.27 3.98 -4.48
C THR A 134 7.50 2.80 -5.42
N ALA A 135 8.76 2.42 -5.63
CA ALA A 135 9.07 1.20 -6.38
C ALA A 135 8.42 -0.05 -5.75
N LEU A 136 8.30 -0.10 -4.42
CA LEU A 136 7.67 -1.22 -3.71
C LEU A 136 6.14 -1.28 -3.91
N HIS A 137 5.46 -0.14 -4.05
CA HIS A 137 4.04 -0.12 -4.46
C HIS A 137 3.86 -0.72 -5.85
N LEU A 138 4.74 -0.35 -6.79
CA LEU A 138 4.71 -0.87 -8.16
C LEU A 138 5.01 -2.37 -8.17
N ALA A 139 5.95 -2.83 -7.33
CA ALA A 139 6.25 -4.25 -7.14
C ALA A 139 5.07 -5.02 -6.55
N ALA A 140 4.34 -4.45 -5.59
CA ALA A 140 3.16 -5.09 -4.99
C ALA A 140 2.02 -5.32 -6.01
N ASN A 141 1.95 -4.48 -7.05
CA ASN A 141 0.99 -4.57 -8.15
C ASN A 141 1.42 -5.56 -9.27
N ILE A 142 2.54 -6.28 -9.12
CA ILE A 142 2.99 -7.31 -10.06
C ILE A 142 3.26 -8.63 -9.33
N PRO A 143 3.12 -9.79 -9.99
CA PRO A 143 3.38 -11.09 -9.38
C PRO A 143 4.90 -11.40 -9.33
N SER A 144 5.72 -10.49 -8.78
CA SER A 144 7.18 -10.66 -8.68
C SER A 144 7.68 -10.42 -7.25
N ILE A 145 7.70 -11.49 -6.45
CA ILE A 145 8.21 -11.47 -5.07
C ILE A 145 9.70 -11.10 -5.05
N SER A 146 10.50 -11.66 -5.97
CA SER A 146 11.94 -11.40 -6.07
C SER A 146 12.26 -9.90 -6.16
N THR A 147 11.46 -9.14 -6.91
CA THR A 147 11.63 -7.69 -7.01
C THR A 147 11.37 -6.99 -5.68
N ALA A 148 10.33 -7.40 -4.95
CA ALA A 148 10.03 -6.86 -3.62
C ALA A 148 11.12 -7.21 -2.60
N VAL A 149 11.68 -8.42 -2.65
CA VAL A 149 12.84 -8.84 -1.83
C VAL A 149 14.02 -7.90 -2.06
N LEU A 150 14.42 -7.67 -3.32
CA LEU A 150 15.53 -6.78 -3.66
C LEU A 150 15.30 -5.36 -3.14
N LEU A 151 14.09 -4.83 -3.32
CA LEU A 151 13.75 -3.48 -2.86
C LEU A 151 13.87 -3.34 -1.34
N LEU A 152 13.34 -4.31 -0.57
CA LEU A 152 13.40 -4.28 0.89
C LEU A 152 14.84 -4.43 1.42
N GLN A 153 15.64 -5.31 0.80
CA GLN A 153 17.07 -5.48 1.14
C GLN A 153 17.87 -4.19 0.95
N HIS A 154 17.45 -3.33 0.02
CA HIS A 154 18.09 -2.06 -0.28
C HIS A 154 17.36 -0.85 0.35
N GLY A 155 16.55 -1.07 1.39
CA GLY A 155 16.00 0.01 2.21
C GLY A 155 14.70 0.62 1.71
N ALA A 156 13.93 -0.09 0.87
CA ALA A 156 12.57 0.33 0.58
C ALA A 156 11.71 0.32 1.86
N GLU A 157 10.93 1.38 2.06
CA GLU A 157 10.03 1.54 3.19
C GLU A 157 8.75 0.71 2.98
N ILE A 158 8.56 -0.31 3.84
CA ILE A 158 7.46 -1.28 3.69
C ILE A 158 6.05 -0.70 3.93
N ASN A 159 5.96 0.39 4.70
CA ASN A 159 4.69 1.02 5.10
C ASN A 159 4.52 2.45 4.54
N SER A 160 5.29 2.86 3.52
CA SER A 160 5.06 4.17 2.89
C SER A 160 3.65 4.24 2.32
N GLN A 161 3.02 5.41 2.39
CA GLN A 161 1.70 5.64 1.82
C GLN A 161 1.78 6.41 0.50
N ASN A 162 1.02 5.96 -0.49
CA ASN A 162 0.80 6.74 -1.71
C ASN A 162 -0.27 7.85 -1.48
N LYS A 163 -0.63 8.58 -2.55
CA LYS A 163 -1.60 9.69 -2.45
C LYS A 163 -3.04 9.27 -2.14
N GLU A 164 -3.36 7.98 -2.19
CA GLU A 164 -4.66 7.42 -1.75
C GLU A 164 -4.58 6.90 -0.30
N GLY A 165 -3.40 6.97 0.32
CA GLY A 165 -3.14 6.40 1.64
C GLY A 165 -2.85 4.89 1.61
N PHE A 166 -2.77 4.27 0.43
CA PHE A 166 -2.44 2.85 0.33
C PHE A 166 -0.96 2.61 0.59
N THR A 167 -0.68 1.57 1.38
CA THR A 167 0.65 0.97 1.52
C THR A 167 0.88 -0.09 0.43
N PRO A 168 2.12 -0.56 0.21
CA PRO A 168 2.39 -1.70 -0.67
C PRO A 168 1.54 -2.94 -0.31
N LEU A 169 1.36 -3.22 0.98
CA LEU A 169 0.47 -4.29 1.45
C LEU A 169 -0.97 -4.08 0.96
N THR A 170 -1.48 -2.86 1.09
CA THR A 170 -2.86 -2.54 0.69
C THR A 170 -3.05 -2.65 -0.83
N VAL A 171 -2.03 -2.28 -1.62
CA VAL A 171 -2.02 -2.51 -3.07
C VAL A 171 -2.10 -4.00 -3.39
N ALA A 172 -1.26 -4.84 -2.77
CA ALA A 172 -1.29 -6.29 -2.99
C ALA A 172 -2.64 -6.92 -2.60
N VAL A 173 -3.26 -6.46 -1.50
CA VAL A 173 -4.60 -6.86 -1.07
C VAL A 173 -5.67 -6.48 -2.09
N ARG A 174 -5.67 -5.23 -2.55
CA ARG A 174 -6.66 -4.74 -3.52
C ARG A 174 -6.63 -5.53 -4.82
N GLU A 175 -5.44 -5.89 -5.31
CA GLU A 175 -5.27 -6.69 -6.53
C GLU A 175 -5.34 -8.22 -6.29
N ASP A 176 -5.66 -8.68 -5.07
CA ASP A 176 -5.77 -10.09 -4.67
C ASP A 176 -4.48 -10.91 -4.84
N HIS A 177 -3.32 -10.28 -4.70
CA HIS A 177 -2.01 -10.94 -4.78
C HIS A 177 -1.67 -11.60 -3.44
N ILE A 178 -2.22 -12.80 -3.19
CA ILE A 178 -2.06 -13.56 -1.94
C ILE A 178 -0.59 -13.76 -1.54
N GLU A 179 0.23 -14.24 -2.47
CA GLU A 179 1.64 -14.58 -2.20
C GLU A 179 2.47 -13.33 -1.86
N MET A 180 2.20 -12.21 -2.55
CA MET A 180 2.83 -10.91 -2.26
C MET A 180 2.38 -10.35 -0.92
N THR A 181 1.10 -10.50 -0.60
CA THR A 181 0.54 -10.07 0.69
C THR A 181 1.19 -10.87 1.83
N GLU A 182 1.26 -12.19 1.70
CA GLU A 182 1.90 -13.06 2.70
C GLU A 182 3.38 -12.70 2.87
N PHE A 183 4.09 -12.46 1.77
CA PHE A 183 5.48 -12.01 1.80
C PHE A 183 5.63 -10.68 2.56
N LEU A 184 4.87 -9.65 2.21
CA LEU A 184 4.95 -8.34 2.86
C LEU A 184 4.62 -8.43 4.37
N LEU A 185 3.63 -9.24 4.76
CA LEU A 185 3.30 -9.46 6.17
C LEU A 185 4.44 -10.15 6.93
N LYS A 186 5.10 -11.14 6.32
CA LYS A 186 6.28 -11.80 6.90
C LYS A 186 7.47 -10.85 7.06
N GLU A 187 7.62 -9.88 6.16
CA GLU A 187 8.64 -8.83 6.23
C GLU A 187 8.26 -7.66 7.17
N GLY A 188 7.11 -7.75 7.86
CA GLY A 188 6.73 -6.78 8.90
C GLY A 188 5.87 -5.62 8.40
N ALA A 189 5.17 -5.76 7.28
CA ALA A 189 4.14 -4.81 6.89
C ALA A 189 3.03 -4.75 7.97
N ASP A 190 2.52 -3.55 8.26
CA ASP A 190 1.44 -3.39 9.22
C ASP A 190 0.10 -3.83 8.61
N VAL A 191 -0.41 -4.97 9.09
CA VAL A 191 -1.68 -5.58 8.66
C VAL A 191 -2.89 -4.67 8.86
N ASN A 192 -2.79 -3.67 9.76
CA ASN A 192 -3.88 -2.79 10.15
C ASN A 192 -3.73 -1.37 9.59
N PHE A 193 -2.75 -1.12 8.72
CA PHE A 193 -2.52 0.22 8.18
C PHE A 193 -3.74 0.71 7.39
N MET A 194 -4.32 1.84 7.81
CA MET A 194 -5.54 2.37 7.20
C MET A 194 -5.26 3.37 6.08
N ASP A 195 -6.08 3.32 5.02
CA ASP A 195 -6.07 4.31 3.94
C ASP A 195 -6.69 5.66 4.36
N GLN A 196 -6.82 6.60 3.40
CA GLN A 196 -7.41 7.92 3.65
C GLN A 196 -8.88 7.89 4.11
N ASP A 197 -9.64 6.86 3.72
CA ASP A 197 -11.02 6.65 4.16
C ASP A 197 -11.10 5.90 5.49
N ARG A 198 -9.94 5.64 6.12
CA ARG A 198 -9.75 4.80 7.31
C ARG A 198 -10.11 3.32 7.09
N ARG A 199 -10.04 2.82 5.86
CA ARG A 199 -10.26 1.41 5.58
C ARG A 199 -8.99 0.61 5.85
N SER A 200 -9.12 -0.49 6.59
CA SER A 200 -8.03 -1.45 6.78
C SER A 200 -7.93 -2.42 5.58
N PRO A 201 -6.80 -3.12 5.40
CA PRO A 201 -6.66 -4.15 4.36
C PRO A 201 -7.74 -5.23 4.49
N LEU A 202 -8.11 -5.59 5.72
CA LEU A 202 -9.19 -6.56 5.96
C LEU A 202 -10.55 -6.08 5.44
N MET A 203 -10.88 -4.79 5.59
CA MET A 203 -12.12 -4.23 5.04
C MET A 203 -12.14 -4.28 3.52
N ILE A 204 -11.00 -3.98 2.88
CA ILE A 204 -10.86 -4.03 1.42
C ILE A 204 -11.06 -5.46 0.92
N ALA A 205 -10.36 -6.43 1.52
CA ALA A 205 -10.49 -7.85 1.17
C ALA A 205 -11.91 -8.39 1.36
N ALA A 206 -12.54 -8.04 2.50
CA ALA A 206 -13.90 -8.46 2.83
C ALA A 206 -14.94 -7.85 1.87
N GLY A 207 -14.81 -6.55 1.58
CA GLY A 207 -15.68 -5.85 0.62
C GLY A 207 -15.55 -6.34 -0.81
N ASN A 208 -14.41 -6.90 -1.19
CA ASN A 208 -14.19 -7.49 -2.52
C ASN A 208 -14.51 -9.01 -2.57
N GLY A 209 -14.85 -9.63 -1.43
CA GLY A 209 -15.18 -11.05 -1.36
C GLY A 209 -13.97 -12.00 -1.50
N GLN A 210 -12.76 -11.49 -1.24
CA GLN A 210 -11.50 -12.23 -1.37
C GLN A 210 -11.30 -13.17 -0.17
N ILE A 211 -12.01 -14.30 -0.14
CA ILE A 211 -12.06 -15.18 1.05
C ILE A 211 -10.68 -15.70 1.50
N ASN A 212 -9.79 -15.98 0.56
CA ASN A 212 -8.43 -16.44 0.86
C ASN A 212 -7.57 -15.30 1.44
N MET A 213 -7.73 -14.08 0.91
CA MET A 213 -7.06 -12.90 1.43
C MET A 213 -7.54 -12.56 2.84
N VAL A 214 -8.85 -12.60 3.09
CA VAL A 214 -9.45 -12.43 4.43
C VAL A 214 -8.85 -13.45 5.41
N ARG A 215 -8.77 -14.73 5.01
CA ARG A 215 -8.17 -15.78 5.83
C ARG A 215 -6.71 -15.48 6.16
N LEU A 216 -5.92 -15.08 5.17
CA LEU A 216 -4.52 -14.74 5.33
C LEU A 216 -4.35 -13.55 6.30
N LEU A 217 -5.08 -12.45 6.09
CA LEU A 217 -4.99 -11.28 6.96
C LEU A 217 -5.34 -11.61 8.42
N LEU A 218 -6.34 -12.45 8.65
CA LEU A 218 -6.70 -12.89 10.01
C LEU A 218 -5.64 -13.79 10.65
N GLN A 219 -4.93 -14.61 9.86
CA GLN A 219 -3.78 -15.39 10.35
C GLN A 219 -2.64 -14.49 10.84
N PHE A 220 -2.55 -13.27 10.31
CA PHE A 220 -1.61 -12.23 10.74
C PHE A 220 -2.25 -11.23 11.71
N ASP A 221 -3.26 -11.64 12.47
CA ASP A 221 -3.87 -10.86 13.55
C ASP A 221 -4.53 -9.53 13.12
N ALA A 222 -5.05 -9.45 11.89
CA ALA A 222 -5.84 -8.29 11.46
C ALA A 222 -6.98 -7.97 12.44
N ASP A 223 -7.10 -6.69 12.81
CA ASP A 223 -8.09 -6.21 13.77
C ASP A 223 -9.46 -6.07 13.10
N ILE A 224 -10.34 -7.00 13.46
CA ILE A 224 -11.73 -7.07 12.97
C ILE A 224 -12.61 -5.93 13.50
N THR A 225 -12.18 -5.23 14.56
CA THR A 225 -12.97 -4.21 15.27
C THR A 225 -12.79 -2.80 14.68
N LEU A 226 -11.80 -2.62 13.81
CA LEU A 226 -11.55 -1.35 13.13
C LEU A 226 -12.78 -0.91 12.36
N LYS A 227 -12.94 0.41 12.25
CA LYS A 227 -14.03 1.06 11.53
C LYS A 227 -13.51 2.20 10.67
N ASP A 228 -14.04 2.27 9.47
CA ASP A 228 -13.76 3.34 8.51
C ASP A 228 -14.37 4.68 8.97
N THR A 229 -14.23 5.71 8.14
CA THR A 229 -14.83 7.05 8.38
C THR A 229 -16.36 7.05 8.46
N LYS A 230 -17.04 6.02 7.94
CA LYS A 230 -18.51 5.85 7.98
C LYS A 230 -18.96 4.98 9.15
N GLY A 231 -18.03 4.41 9.91
CA GLY A 231 -18.31 3.51 11.02
C GLY A 231 -18.50 2.05 10.60
N TRP A 232 -18.12 1.68 9.37
CA TRP A 232 -18.23 0.32 8.84
C TRP A 232 -16.99 -0.50 9.18
N SER A 233 -17.22 -1.71 9.67
CA SER A 233 -16.23 -2.76 9.91
C SER A 233 -16.04 -3.65 8.68
N ALA A 234 -15.05 -4.54 8.72
CA ALA A 234 -14.85 -5.52 7.64
C ALA A 234 -16.06 -6.45 7.44
N ASP A 235 -16.75 -6.81 8.54
CA ASP A 235 -17.98 -7.61 8.47
C ASP A 235 -19.13 -6.85 7.81
N ASP A 236 -19.27 -5.55 8.11
CA ASP A 236 -20.27 -4.69 7.45
C ASP A 236 -20.03 -4.63 5.92
N TYR A 237 -18.78 -4.47 5.48
CA TYR A 237 -18.42 -4.51 4.06
C TYR A 237 -18.77 -5.84 3.40
N ALA A 238 -18.43 -6.96 4.04
CA ALA A 238 -18.76 -8.29 3.52
C ALA A 238 -20.29 -8.49 3.43
N GLY A 239 -21.04 -8.09 4.47
CA GLY A 239 -22.49 -8.23 4.53
C GLY A 239 -23.21 -7.39 3.48
N MET A 240 -22.85 -6.10 3.36
CA MET A 240 -23.47 -5.17 2.42
C MET A 240 -23.25 -5.56 0.96
N ASN A 241 -22.09 -6.15 0.64
CA ASN A 241 -21.76 -6.59 -0.71
C ASN A 241 -22.16 -8.05 -1.01
N GLY A 242 -22.78 -8.75 -0.04
CA GLY A 242 -23.27 -10.13 -0.22
C GLY A 242 -22.18 -11.20 -0.14
N HIS A 243 -21.00 -10.89 0.40
CA HIS A 243 -19.89 -11.81 0.59
C HIS A 243 -20.01 -12.58 1.91
N HIS A 244 -21.12 -13.30 2.09
CA HIS A 244 -21.43 -14.06 3.31
C HIS A 244 -20.30 -14.99 3.79
N PRO A 245 -19.55 -15.70 2.92
CA PRO A 245 -18.42 -16.51 3.38
C PRO A 245 -17.32 -15.71 4.07
N CYS A 246 -17.05 -14.47 3.64
CA CYS A 246 -16.08 -13.59 4.32
C CYS A 246 -16.62 -13.12 5.68
N SER A 247 -17.89 -12.71 5.72
CA SER A 247 -18.57 -12.29 6.96
C SER A 247 -18.57 -13.41 8.03
N LEU A 248 -18.89 -14.64 7.63
CA LEU A 248 -18.82 -15.81 8.51
C LEU A 248 -17.41 -16.01 9.06
N LEU A 249 -16.40 -15.97 8.20
CA LEU A 249 -15.00 -16.17 8.58
C LEU A 249 -14.53 -15.10 9.58
N ILE A 250 -14.90 -13.83 9.35
CA ILE A 250 -14.58 -12.71 10.26
C ILE A 250 -15.30 -12.89 11.60
N SER A 251 -16.59 -13.24 11.59
CA SER A 251 -17.41 -13.44 12.78
C SER A 251 -16.90 -14.60 13.64
N GLU A 252 -16.57 -15.74 13.03
CA GLU A 252 -16.00 -16.91 13.70
C GLU A 252 -14.63 -16.60 14.33
N HIS A 253 -13.81 -15.77 13.67
CA HIS A 253 -12.53 -15.35 14.24
C HIS A 253 -12.72 -14.45 15.47
N GLY A 254 -13.75 -13.60 15.46
CA GLY A 254 -14.09 -12.73 16.59
C GLY A 254 -14.56 -13.47 17.84
N THR A 255 -15.35 -14.55 17.69
CA THR A 255 -15.82 -15.35 18.83
C THR A 255 -14.68 -16.13 19.49
N GLN A 256 -13.75 -16.68 18.70
CA GLN A 256 -12.60 -17.43 19.22
C GLN A 256 -11.66 -16.58 20.09
N ARG A 257 -11.45 -15.30 19.76
CA ARG A 257 -10.63 -14.40 20.60
C ARG A 257 -11.30 -14.07 21.93
N ASN A 258 -12.63 -14.00 21.98
CA ASN A 258 -13.37 -13.68 23.21
C ASN A 258 -13.47 -14.88 24.17
N ASP A 259 -13.57 -16.09 23.65
CA ASP A 259 -13.63 -17.32 24.47
C ASP A 259 -12.27 -17.66 25.10
N GLY A 260 -11.15 -17.32 24.44
CA GLY A 260 -9.79 -17.48 24.98
C GLY A 260 -9.45 -16.51 26.13
N ALA A 261 -10.02 -15.30 26.13
CA ALA A 261 -9.83 -14.32 27.20
C ALA A 261 -10.62 -14.66 28.48
N SER A 262 -11.67 -15.48 28.36
CA SER A 262 -12.61 -15.75 29.46
C SER A 262 -12.21 -16.94 30.37
N LEU A 263 -11.14 -17.68 30.06
CA LEU A 263 -10.75 -18.90 30.78
C LEU A 263 -9.65 -18.72 31.85
N SER A 264 -9.31 -17.49 32.23
CA SER A 264 -8.36 -17.23 33.33
C SER A 264 -9.02 -16.46 34.48
N LEU A 265 -9.80 -17.18 35.29
CA LEU A 265 -9.97 -17.01 36.76
C LEU A 265 -11.20 -17.80 37.20
N GLN A 266 -11.00 -19.01 37.73
CA GLN A 266 -11.86 -19.55 38.80
C GLN A 266 -11.14 -20.69 39.52
N GLY A 267 -10.47 -20.32 40.62
CA GLY A 267 -10.16 -21.27 41.68
C GLY A 267 -11.45 -21.66 42.44
N PRO A 268 -11.56 -22.88 42.98
CA PRO A 268 -12.81 -23.38 43.52
C PRO A 268 -13.09 -22.76 44.90
N SER A 269 -14.06 -21.85 44.96
CA SER A 269 -14.58 -21.32 46.23
C SER A 269 -15.85 -22.06 46.63
N ASN A 270 -15.70 -23.06 47.49
CA ASN A 270 -16.77 -23.62 48.29
C ASN A 270 -17.41 -22.54 49.17
N LYS A 271 -18.73 -22.28 49.05
CA LYS A 271 -19.63 -21.98 50.19
C LYS A 271 -21.11 -21.90 49.80
N LYS A 272 -21.83 -22.92 50.28
CA LYS A 272 -23.20 -22.98 50.85
C LYS A 272 -24.18 -21.82 50.59
N LYS A 273 -25.32 -22.22 50.02
CA LYS A 273 -26.67 -21.61 50.09
C LYS A 273 -26.99 -20.94 51.43
N LYS A 274 -27.59 -19.74 51.37
CA LYS A 274 -28.64 -19.30 52.30
C LYS A 274 -29.58 -18.30 51.61
N MET A 275 -30.88 -18.57 51.71
CA MET A 275 -32.02 -17.73 51.31
C MET A 275 -32.31 -16.64 52.36
N SER A 276 -32.73 -15.45 51.89
CA SER A 276 -33.72 -14.51 52.48
C SER A 276 -33.79 -13.26 51.59
N SER A 277 -34.83 -13.06 50.77
CA SER A 277 -36.07 -12.29 51.04
C SER A 277 -35.92 -10.77 51.11
N GLN A 278 -36.62 -10.10 50.18
CA GLN A 278 -37.28 -8.77 50.28
C GLN A 278 -36.38 -7.51 50.39
N ASP A 279 -36.47 -6.58 49.43
CA ASP A 279 -37.43 -5.47 49.43
C ASP A 279 -37.41 -4.64 48.12
N MET A 280 -38.55 -4.00 47.83
CA MET A 280 -38.88 -3.25 46.62
C MET A 280 -38.41 -1.78 46.65
N GLU A 281 -38.24 -1.24 45.44
CA GLU A 281 -38.08 0.18 45.10
C GLU A 281 -39.26 1.07 45.54
N ALA A 282 -38.95 2.33 45.90
CA ALA A 282 -39.52 3.56 45.31
C ALA A 282 -39.00 4.82 46.03
N GLY A 283 -38.69 5.91 45.30
CA GLY A 283 -38.58 7.23 45.93
C GLY A 283 -37.76 8.33 45.23
N PHE A 284 -38.31 8.90 44.14
CA PHE A 284 -38.26 10.30 43.67
C PHE A 284 -37.14 11.31 44.08
N SER A 285 -36.43 11.79 43.03
CA SER A 285 -36.49 13.14 42.41
C SER A 285 -36.23 14.47 43.15
N LEU A 286 -35.46 15.31 42.43
CA LEU A 286 -35.44 16.79 42.28
C LEU A 286 -34.63 17.67 43.24
N GLY A 287 -33.74 18.48 42.64
CA GLY A 287 -33.24 19.75 43.18
C GLY A 287 -31.91 20.22 42.58
N GLY A 288 -31.94 21.11 41.57
CA GLY A 288 -30.81 22.00 41.22
C GLY A 288 -30.67 23.15 42.24
N PRO A 289 -30.03 24.31 41.93
CA PRO A 289 -29.30 24.71 40.71
C PRO A 289 -27.95 25.48 40.96
N ALA A 290 -27.30 25.90 39.85
CA ALA A 290 -26.52 27.13 39.62
C ALA A 290 -25.24 27.46 40.44
N THR A 291 -24.11 27.75 39.77
CA THR A 291 -23.65 29.11 39.37
C THR A 291 -22.19 29.09 38.88
N ASP A 292 -21.97 29.59 37.67
CA ASP A 292 -21.02 30.63 37.25
C ASP A 292 -19.59 30.78 37.84
N LYS A 293 -18.65 30.96 36.89
CA LYS A 293 -17.56 31.95 36.78
C LYS A 293 -16.08 31.51 36.84
N ASP A 294 -15.44 31.87 35.72
CA ASP A 294 -14.14 32.53 35.56
C ASP A 294 -12.83 31.79 35.91
N GLY A 295 -12.08 31.48 34.84
CA GLY A 295 -10.76 32.06 34.61
C GLY A 295 -9.58 31.50 35.40
N LYS A 296 -8.68 30.80 34.71
CA LYS A 296 -7.26 31.22 34.58
C LYS A 296 -6.46 30.26 33.70
N GLU A 297 -5.91 30.86 32.67
CA GLU A 297 -4.70 30.47 31.94
C GLU A 297 -3.54 30.26 32.93
N PHE A 298 -2.89 29.09 32.88
CA PHE A 298 -1.54 28.90 33.40
C PHE A 298 -0.77 27.98 32.45
N SER A 299 0.10 28.62 31.68
CA SER A 299 1.28 28.02 31.07
C SER A 299 2.12 27.32 32.14
N LEU A 300 2.53 26.08 31.90
CA LEU A 300 3.75 25.52 32.46
C LEU A 300 4.37 24.50 31.50
N GLN A 301 5.46 24.99 30.94
CA GLN A 301 6.46 24.33 30.14
C GLN A 301 7.39 23.47 31.02
N CYS A 302 8.15 22.58 30.38
CA CYS A 302 9.22 21.69 30.89
C CYS A 302 8.70 20.32 31.38
N LYS A 303 9.28 19.18 30.95
CA LYS A 303 10.70 18.89 30.78
C LYS A 303 10.96 17.87 29.66
N LEU A 304 11.85 18.23 28.75
CA LEU A 304 12.67 17.31 27.97
C LEU A 304 13.66 16.61 28.94
N THR A 305 13.66 15.29 28.97
CA THR A 305 14.78 14.51 29.50
C THR A 305 15.61 14.01 28.33
N ASN A 306 16.79 14.61 28.20
CA ASN A 306 17.92 14.10 27.41
C ASN A 306 18.27 12.68 27.86
N VAL A 307 18.25 11.73 26.94
CA VAL A 307 18.98 10.47 27.09
C VAL A 307 20.26 10.60 26.27
N ASN A 308 21.35 10.89 26.97
CA ASN A 308 22.72 10.73 26.48
C ASN A 308 23.02 9.23 26.43
N ILE A 309 23.31 8.68 25.24
CA ILE A 309 24.03 7.41 25.11
C ILE A 309 25.29 7.73 24.34
N ASN A 310 26.42 7.73 25.04
CA ASN A 310 27.74 7.90 24.47
C ASN A 310 28.52 6.59 24.65
N VAL A 311 28.96 6.07 23.50
CA VAL A 311 30.13 5.21 23.19
C VAL A 311 30.34 3.89 23.94
N SER A 312 30.53 2.82 23.15
CA SER A 312 31.78 2.04 23.21
C SER A 312 32.09 1.42 21.86
N VAL A 313 33.16 1.92 21.26
CA VAL A 313 33.90 1.31 20.15
C VAL A 313 34.99 0.48 20.82
N HIS A 314 35.04 -0.82 20.54
CA HIS A 314 36.20 -1.66 20.85
C HIS A 314 36.78 -2.20 19.54
N TYR A 315 38.10 -2.07 19.48
CA TYR A 315 39.09 -2.37 18.46
C TYR A 315 38.85 -3.60 17.57
#